data_AF-A0A3P7L6A7-F1
#
_entry.id   AF-A0A3P7L6A7-F1
#
_cell.length_a   1.000
_cell.length_b   1.000
_cell.length_c   1.000
_cell.angle_alpha   90.00
_cell.angle_beta   90.00
_cell.angle_gamma   90.00
#
_symmetry.space_group_name_H-M   'P 1'
#
loop_
_entity.id
_entity.type
_entity.pdbx_description
1 polymer ?
#
loop_
_entity_poly.entity_id
_entity_poly.type
_entity_poly.pdbx_seq_one_letter_code
_entity_poly.pdbx_strand_id
1 'polypeptide(L)' 'AQATNSWYSEGQHYDYNGNTQQGCGHFTQVIWKGSEKAGFGVARSKDKKSVYVVGRYFPPGNYQNEYKKNVPPPVA' A
#
# COMPACT_ATOMS: atom_id res chain seq x y z
N ALA A 1 -0.41 -3.07 13.39
CA ALA A 1 0.72 -3.13 12.44
C ALA A 1 0.67 -4.33 11.48
N GLN A 2 0.14 -5.51 11.87
CA GLN A 2 0.15 -6.70 11.00
C GLN A 2 -0.40 -6.48 9.57
N ALA A 3 -1.53 -5.79 9.42
CA ALA A 3 -2.08 -5.47 8.10
C ALA A 3 -1.12 -4.62 7.25
N THR A 4 -0.57 -3.54 7.82
CA THR A 4 0.41 -2.69 7.15
C THR A 4 1.68 -3.44 6.76
N ASN A 5 2.17 -4.35 7.60
CA ASN A 5 3.33 -5.18 7.28
C ASN A 5 3.03 -6.12 6.10
N SER A 6 1.84 -6.72 6.06
CA SER A 6 1.40 -7.58 4.95
C SER A 6 1.23 -6.81 3.64
N TRP A 7 0.75 -5.57 3.70
CA TRP A 7 0.69 -4.69 2.54
C TRP A 7 2.09 -4.29 2.06
N TYR A 8 2.98 -3.96 3.01
CA TYR A 8 4.35 -3.57 2.69
C TYR A 8 5.17 -4.72 2.11
N SER A 9 4.92 -5.96 2.52
CA SER A 9 5.68 -7.13 2.02
C SER A 9 5.50 -7.39 0.52
N GLU A 10 4.45 -6.87 -0.12
CA GLU A 10 4.33 -6.95 -1.59
C GLU A 10 5.52 -6.27 -2.30
N GLY A 11 6.19 -5.32 -1.64
CA GLY A 11 7.40 -4.67 -2.15
C GLY A 11 8.55 -5.64 -2.46
N GLN A 12 8.54 -6.86 -1.91
CA GLN A 12 9.49 -7.92 -2.27
C GLN A 12 9.35 -8.38 -3.73
N HIS A 13 8.18 -8.17 -4.34
CA HIS A 13 7.88 -8.52 -5.73
C HIS A 13 7.77 -7.28 -6.63
N TYR A 14 7.99 -6.09 -6.08
CA TYR A 14 7.89 -4.85 -6.82
C TYR A 14 9.11 -4.64 -7.72
N ASP A 15 8.87 -4.55 -9.03
CA ASP A 15 9.90 -4.23 -10.01
C ASP A 15 9.99 -2.71 -10.22
N TYR A 16 11.04 -2.10 -9.67
CA TYR A 16 11.33 -0.68 -9.81
C TYR A 16 11.71 -0.26 -11.25
N ASN A 17 12.06 -1.22 -12.11
CA ASN A 17 12.40 -0.97 -13.52
C ASN A 17 11.25 -1.29 -14.47
N GLY A 18 10.22 -2.01 -14.00
CA GLY A 18 9.11 -2.52 -14.80
C GLY A 18 7.95 -1.54 -14.98
N ASN A 19 7.07 -1.87 -15.93
CA ASN A 19 5.86 -1.09 -16.25
C ASN A 19 4.58 -1.66 -15.61
N THR A 20 4.63 -2.83 -14.99
CA THR A 20 3.45 -3.54 -14.47
C THR A 20 3.55 -3.71 -12.96
N GLN A 21 2.49 -3.31 -12.25
CA GLN A 21 2.44 -3.30 -10.78
C GLN A 21 1.39 -4.26 -10.22
N GLN A 22 1.13 -5.35 -10.95
CA GLN A 22 0.12 -6.33 -10.61
C GLN A 22 0.50 -7.04 -9.29
N GLY A 23 -0.39 -6.96 -8.30
CA GLY A 23 -0.18 -7.58 -6.99
C GLY A 23 0.68 -6.77 -6.01
N CYS A 24 1.13 -5.56 -6.37
CA CYS A 24 1.90 -4.67 -5.48
C CYS A 24 1.15 -3.37 -5.13
N GLY A 25 -0.17 -3.36 -5.34
CA GLY A 25 -1.00 -2.17 -5.18
C GLY A 25 -1.08 -1.68 -3.73
N HIS A 26 -1.01 -2.57 -2.74
CA HIS A 26 -1.04 -2.15 -1.34
C HIS A 26 0.31 -1.58 -0.93
N PHE A 27 1.43 -2.22 -1.32
CA PHE A 27 2.77 -1.69 -1.06
C PHE A 27 2.94 -0.29 -1.62
N THR A 28 2.62 -0.11 -2.91
CA THR A 28 2.77 1.17 -3.61
C THR A 28 1.94 2.28 -2.97
N GLN A 29 0.73 1.99 -2.49
CA GLN A 29 -0.07 2.96 -1.76
C GLN A 29 0.50 3.28 -0.37
N VAL A 30 1.02 2.28 0.35
CA VAL A 30 1.60 2.48 1.70
C VAL A 30 2.77 3.46 1.67
N ILE A 31 3.60 3.42 0.63
CA ILE A 31 4.78 4.29 0.50
C ILE A 31 4.62 5.44 -0.49
N TRP A 32 3.38 5.70 -0.94
CA TRP A 32 3.14 6.69 -1.98
C TRP A 32 3.54 8.10 -1.53
N LYS A 33 4.62 8.64 -2.11
CA LYS A 33 5.18 9.95 -1.73
C LYS A 33 4.16 11.10 -1.72
N GLY A 34 3.23 11.10 -2.68
CA GLY A 34 2.22 12.15 -2.81
C GLY A 34 1.02 12.01 -1.86
N SER A 35 0.91 10.94 -1.09
CA SER A 35 -0.15 10.77 -0.10
C SER A 35 0.25 11.45 1.20
N GLU A 36 -0.56 12.41 1.66
CA GLU A 36 -0.23 13.27 2.79
C GLU A 36 -0.90 12.83 4.09
N LYS A 37 -2.05 12.16 3.98
CA LYS A 37 -2.88 11.73 5.10
C LYS A 37 -3.24 10.27 4.93
N ALA A 38 -3.25 9.54 6.03
CA ALA A 38 -3.74 8.17 6.09
C ALA A 38 -4.69 8.00 7.28
N GLY A 39 -5.79 7.29 7.06
CA GLY A 39 -6.74 6.88 8.07
C GLY A 39 -6.94 5.37 8.05
N PHE A 40 -7.01 4.76 9.23
CA PHE A 40 -7.13 3.30 9.37
C PHE A 40 -8.36 2.96 10.19
N GLY A 41 -9.17 2.03 9.68
CA GLY A 41 -10.34 1.48 10.35
C GLY A 41 -10.17 -0.01 10.59
N VAL A 42 -10.68 -0.49 11.73
CA VAL A 42 -10.67 -1.91 12.08
C VAL A 42 -12.07 -2.32 12.52
N ALA A 43 -12.57 -3.43 11.97
CA ALA A 43 -13.83 -4.04 12.37
C ALA A 43 -13.65 -5.54 12.56
N ARG A 44 -14.39 -6.13 13.51
CA ARG A 44 -14.42 -7.58 13.73
C ARG A 44 -15.77 -8.12 13.28
N SER A 45 -15.79 -9.28 12.62
CA SER A 45 -17.03 -9.96 12.25
C SER A 45 -17.88 -10.31 13.47
N LYS A 46 -19.20 -10.44 13.28
CA LYS A 46 -20.16 -10.76 14.37
C LYS A 46 -19.82 -12.08 15.08
N ASP A 47 -19.34 -13.07 14.32
CA ASP A 47 -18.89 -14.37 14.83
C ASP A 47 -17.47 -14.36 15.43
N LYS A 48 -16.80 -13.20 15.41
CA LYS A 48 -15.43 -12.95 15.89
C LYS A 48 -14.32 -13.72 15.18
N LYS A 49 -14.59 -14.38 14.05
CA LYS A 49 -13.61 -15.17 13.29
C LYS A 49 -12.74 -14.35 12.34
N SER A 50 -13.17 -13.14 11.97
CA SER A 50 -12.47 -12.30 11.00
C SER A 50 -12.26 -10.90 11.54
N VAL A 51 -11.12 -10.32 11.19
CA VAL A 51 -10.79 -8.91 11.41
C VAL A 51 -10.57 -8.27 10.05
N TYR A 52 -11.30 -7.19 9.79
CA TYR A 52 -11.19 -6.38 8.59
C TYR A 52 -10.41 -5.12 8.94
N VAL A 53 -9.36 -4.85 8.19
CA VAL A 53 -8.55 -3.64 8.32
C VAL A 53 -8.61 -2.90 7.01
N VAL A 54 -8.94 -1.60 7.05
CA VAL A 54 -9.04 -0.74 5.88
C VAL A 54 -8.12 0.46 6.08
N GLY A 55 -7.27 0.74 5.10
CA GLY A 55 -6.53 2.00 5.00
C GLY A 55 -7.16 2.89 3.93
N ARG A 56 -7.30 4.18 4.23
CA ARG A 56 -7.61 5.23 3.24
C ARG A 56 -6.52 6.27 3.24
N TYR A 57 -6.14 6.72 2.04
CA TYR A 57 -5.04 7.64 1.83
C TYR A 57 -5.54 8.86 1.04
N PHE A 58 -5.01 10.04 1.37
CA PHE A 58 -5.35 11.28 0.68
C PHE A 58 -4.13 12.19 0.53
N PRO A 59 -3.85 12.74 -0.66
CA PRO A 59 -4.40 12.33 -1.97
C PRO A 59 -4.20 10.81 -2.23
N PRO A 60 -5.07 10.16 -3.00
CA PRO A 60 -4.91 8.74 -3.30
C PRO A 60 -3.64 8.51 -4.14
N GLY A 61 -3.06 7.33 -4.00
CA GLY A 61 -1.90 6.91 -4.79
C GLY A 61 -2.28 6.05 -5.99
N ASN A 62 -1.29 5.30 -6.49
CA ASN A 62 -1.45 4.29 -7.54
C ASN A 62 -1.97 4.83 -8.88
N TYR A 63 -1.76 6.11 -9.14
CA TYR A 63 -2.02 6.69 -10.46
C TYR A 63 -1.06 6.09 -11.50
N GLN A 64 -1.63 5.63 -12.61
CA GLN A 64 -0.85 5.16 -13.74
C GLN A 64 0.13 6.25 -14.20
N ASN A 65 1.33 5.83 -14.60
CA ASN A 65 2.45 6.70 -15.00
C ASN A 65 3.09 7.53 -13.88
N GLU A 66 2.62 7.46 -12.63
CA GLU A 66 3.19 8.23 -11.51
C GLU A 66 4.08 7.42 -10.54
N TYR A 67 4.21 6.11 -10.75
CA TYR A 67 4.93 5.20 -9.84
C TYR A 67 6.40 5.59 -9.62
N LYS A 68 7.16 5.90 -10.67
CA LYS A 68 8.60 6.27 -10.54
C LYS A 68 8.83 7.50 -9.66
N LYS A 69 7.87 8.43 -9.64
CA LYS A 69 7.94 9.65 -8.82
C LYS A 69 7.54 9.39 -7.36
N ASN A 70 6.66 8.43 -7.14
CA ASN A 70 5.99 8.22 -5.85
C ASN A 70 6.41 6.98 -5.08
N VAL A 71 7.11 6.03 -5.72
CA VAL A 71 7.53 4.75 -5.14
C VAL A 71 9.05 4.63 -5.29
N PRO A 72 9.84 5.31 -4.44
CA PRO A 72 11.29 5.32 -4.54
C PRO A 72 11.88 3.95 -4.18
N PRO A 73 13.05 3.58 -4.75
CA PRO A 73 13.77 2.38 -4.32
C PRO A 73 14.19 2.48 -2.85
N PRO A 74 14.41 1.35 -2.17
CA PRO A 74 14.90 1.33 -0.80
C PRO A 74 16.22 2.10 -0.69
N VAL A 75 16.35 2.89 0.37
CA VAL A 75 17.62 3.54 0.71
C VAL A 75 18.54 2.47 1.30
N ALA A 76 19.78 2.43 0.84
CA ALA A 76 20.82 1.53 1.36
C ALA A 76 21.30 1.95 2.76
#